data_AF-A0A8X7TWN6-F1
#
_entry.id   AF-A0A8X7TWN6-F1
#
_cell.length_a   1.000
_cell.length_b   1.000
_cell.length_c   1.000
_cell.angle_alpha   90.00
_cell.angle_beta   90.00
_cell.angle_gamma   90.00
#
_symmetry.space_group_name_H-M   'P 1'
#
loop_
_entity.id
_entity.type
_entity.pdbx_description
1 polymer ?
#
loop_
_entity_poly.entity_id
_entity_poly.type
_entity_poly.pdbx_seq_one_letter_code
_entity_poly.pdbx_strand_id
1 'polypeptide(L)'
;MYNYNEPIVDGQEDVGESEGRPVGVKAAKAASKRKKSGKEKELSQLQAMLEIKEKISKRKLLDRLLAKKEPLSEMETSLKLKLMSEMI
;
A
#
# COMPACT_ATOMS: atom_id res chain seq x y z
N MET A 1 -52.49 -14.88 33.30
CA MET A 1 -53.81 -14.91 32.65
C MET A 1 -53.56 -14.97 31.14
N TYR A 2 -54.26 -15.86 30.42
CA TYR A 2 -54.00 -16.24 29.04
C TYR A 2 -54.25 -15.13 28.00
N ASN A 3 -53.54 -15.22 26.87
CA ASN A 3 -53.64 -14.40 25.64
C ASN A 3 -55.06 -14.35 25.04
N TYR A 4 -55.41 -13.22 24.42
CA TYR A 4 -56.32 -13.18 23.28
C TYR A 4 -55.65 -12.45 22.11
N ASN A 5 -55.41 -13.21 21.03
CA ASN A 5 -55.23 -12.67 19.69
C ASN A 5 -56.62 -12.37 19.13
N GLU A 6 -56.85 -11.15 18.63
CA GLU A 6 -57.87 -10.92 17.61
C GLU A 6 -57.17 -10.78 16.24
N PRO A 7 -57.57 -11.57 15.23
CA PRO A 7 -57.15 -11.38 13.86
C PRO A 7 -58.12 -10.41 13.17
N ILE A 8 -57.60 -9.38 12.50
CA ILE A 8 -58.35 -8.74 11.42
C ILE A 8 -57.56 -8.94 10.13
N VAL A 9 -58.18 -9.74 9.28
CA VAL A 9 -57.80 -10.12 7.93
C VAL A 9 -58.25 -9.06 6.92
N ASP A 10 -57.64 -9.16 5.75
CA ASP A 10 -58.03 -8.61 4.45
C ASP A 10 -57.69 -7.15 4.12
N GLY A 11 -56.61 -7.05 3.35
CA GLY A 11 -56.18 -5.87 2.59
C GLY A 11 -55.05 -6.24 1.64
N GLN A 12 -55.24 -7.31 0.86
CA GLN A 12 -54.40 -7.61 -0.29
C GLN A 12 -54.67 -6.54 -1.35
N GLU A 13 -53.80 -5.54 -1.42
CA GLU A 13 -53.70 -4.63 -2.56
C GLU A 13 -52.38 -4.93 -3.27
N ASP A 14 -52.44 -5.96 -4.12
CA ASP A 14 -51.55 -6.15 -5.24
C ASP A 14 -51.75 -5.01 -6.23
N VAL A 15 -50.89 -3.98 -6.16
CA VAL A 15 -50.66 -3.09 -7.29
C VAL A 15 -49.16 -3.08 -7.54
N GLY A 16 -48.76 -3.99 -8.42
CA GLY A 16 -47.44 -4.02 -8.99
C GLY A 16 -47.12 -2.71 -9.69
N GLU A 17 -46.14 -1.99 -9.16
CA GLU A 17 -45.34 -1.08 -9.96
C GLU A 17 -43.88 -1.49 -9.75
N SER A 18 -43.46 -2.49 -10.54
CA SER A 18 -42.05 -2.78 -10.76
C SER A 18 -41.45 -1.63 -11.57
N GLU A 19 -41.26 -0.47 -10.94
CA GLU A 19 -40.40 0.56 -11.51
C GLU A 19 -38.97 0.02 -11.49
N GLY A 20 -38.50 -0.33 -12.69
CA GLY A 20 -37.20 -0.92 -12.94
C GLY A 20 -36.09 -0.08 -12.32
N ARG A 21 -35.60 -0.52 -11.15
CA ARG A 21 -34.29 -0.09 -10.66
C ARG A 21 -33.29 -0.42 -11.78
N PRO A 22 -32.58 0.58 -12.35
CA PRO A 22 -31.69 0.32 -13.47
C PRO A 22 -30.66 -0.74 -13.06
N VAL A 23 -30.57 -1.80 -13.86
CA VAL A 23 -29.61 -2.88 -13.64
C VAL A 23 -28.21 -2.26 -13.73
N GLY A 24 -27.51 -2.19 -12.60
CA GLY A 24 -26.18 -1.57 -12.54
C GLY A 24 -25.84 -0.83 -11.25
N VAL A 25 -26.83 -0.40 -10.45
CA VAL A 25 -26.55 0.39 -9.24
C VAL A 25 -25.92 -0.43 -8.10
N LYS A 26 -25.83 -1.76 -8.23
CA LYS A 26 -25.20 -2.64 -7.22
C LYS A 26 -23.66 -2.65 -7.26
N ALA A 27 -23.02 -2.16 -8.32
CA ALA A 27 -21.55 -2.13 -8.41
C ALA A 27 -20.93 -0.79 -7.96
N ALA A 28 -21.63 0.33 -8.15
CA ALA A 28 -21.08 1.66 -7.87
C ALA A 28 -20.80 1.92 -6.38
N LYS A 29 -21.58 1.34 -5.46
CA LYS A 29 -21.38 1.53 -4.00
C LYS A 29 -20.23 0.68 -3.42
N ALA A 30 -19.79 -0.38 -4.08
CA ALA A 30 -18.70 -1.22 -3.58
C ALA A 30 -17.30 -0.61 -3.88
N ALA A 31 -17.18 0.20 -4.93
CA ALA A 31 -15.92 0.82 -5.32
C ALA A 31 -15.42 1.89 -4.31
N SER A 32 -16.34 2.61 -3.64
CA SER A 32 -15.99 3.68 -2.69
C SER A 32 -15.44 3.19 -1.35
N LYS A 33 -15.43 1.88 -1.07
CA LYS A 33 -14.95 1.32 0.22
C LYS A 33 -13.56 0.69 0.15
N ARG A 34 -12.86 0.78 -0.99
CA ARG A 34 -11.45 0.35 -1.06
C ARG A 34 -10.60 1.31 -0.22
N LYS A 35 -10.23 0.87 0.98
CA LYS A 35 -9.36 1.63 1.89
C LYS A 35 -8.06 1.98 1.17
N LYS A 36 -7.90 3.27 0.83
CA LYS A 36 -6.72 3.85 0.19
C LYS A 36 -5.43 3.71 1.03
N SER A 37 -5.57 3.44 2.32
CA SER A 37 -4.50 3.49 3.32
C SER A 37 -3.52 2.31 3.33
N GLY A 38 -3.86 1.15 2.76
CA GLY A 38 -2.98 -0.04 2.82
C GLY A 38 -1.77 0.07 1.89
N LYS A 39 -2.03 0.43 0.63
CA LYS A 39 -1.00 0.53 -0.42
C LYS A 39 0.01 1.64 -0.13
N GLU A 40 -0.43 2.78 0.39
CA GLU A 40 0.47 3.90 0.71
C GLU A 40 1.48 3.52 1.81
N LYS A 41 1.04 2.74 2.82
CA LYS A 41 1.92 2.23 3.87
C LYS A 41 2.94 1.22 3.32
N GLU A 42 2.51 0.30 2.45
CA GLU A 42 3.40 -0.66 1.80
C GLU A 42 4.46 0.04 0.93
N LEU A 43 4.06 1.05 0.14
CA LEU A 43 4.99 1.83 -0.67
C LEU A 43 6.00 2.60 0.20
N SER A 44 5.55 3.19 1.30
CA SER A 44 6.43 3.88 2.24
C SER A 44 7.45 2.92 2.88
N GLN A 45 7.04 1.70 3.24
CA GLN A 45 7.96 0.68 3.76
C GLN A 45 8.99 0.24 2.71
N LEU A 46 8.56 0.02 1.46
CA LEU A 46 9.46 -0.31 0.36
C LEU A 46 10.49 0.80 0.14
N GLN A 47 10.07 2.06 0.14
CA GLN A 47 10.95 3.20 0.00
C GLN A 47 12.01 3.23 1.11
N ALA A 48 11.61 3.05 2.37
CA ALA A 48 12.55 3.00 3.49
C ALA A 48 13.56 1.84 3.36
N MET A 49 13.11 0.66 2.90
CA MET A 49 14.01 -0.48 2.65
C MET A 49 15.01 -0.20 1.53
N LEU A 50 14.59 0.50 0.47
CA LEU A 50 15.48 0.89 -0.63
C LEU A 50 16.56 1.85 -0.16
N GLU A 51 16.21 2.84 0.65
CA GLU A 51 17.17 3.79 1.24
C GLU A 51 18.20 3.08 2.13
N ILE A 52 17.74 2.14 2.98
CA ILE A 52 18.63 1.33 3.80
C ILE A 52 19.56 0.49 2.92
N LYS A 53 19.01 -0.14 1.86
CA LYS A 53 19.81 -0.94 0.91
C LYS A 53 20.86 -0.10 0.21
N GLU A 54 20.53 1.13 -0.20
CA GLU A 54 21.50 2.04 -0.82
C GLU A 54 22.65 2.36 0.13
N LYS A 55 22.35 2.72 1.38
CA LYS A 55 23.36 3.00 2.42
C LYS A 55 24.27 1.79 2.67
N ILE A 56 23.70 0.59 2.75
CA ILE A 56 24.48 -0.66 2.90
C ILE A 56 25.36 -0.91 1.67
N SER A 57 24.85 -0.64 0.47
CA SER A 57 25.57 -0.87 -0.78
C SER A 57 26.78 0.06 -0.90
N LYS A 58 26.62 1.34 -0.56
CA LYS A 58 27.73 2.32 -0.50
C LYS A 58 28.81 1.90 0.49
N ARG A 59 28.42 1.47 1.70
CA ARG A 59 29.34 0.94 2.72
C ARG A 59 30.12 -0.27 2.23
N LYS A 60 29.44 -1.27 1.67
CA LYS A 60 30.09 -2.46 1.10
C LYS A 60 31.04 -2.14 -0.04
N LEU A 61 30.70 -1.16 -0.87
CA LEU A 61 31.58 -0.70 -1.94
C LEU A 61 32.85 -0.04 -1.36
N LEU A 62 32.69 0.80 -0.35
CA LEU A 62 33.82 1.42 0.34
C LEU A 62 34.71 0.37 1.02
N ASP A 63 34.14 -0.61 1.71
CA ASP A 63 34.89 -1.71 2.33
C ASP A 63 35.74 -2.47 1.30
N ARG A 64 35.18 -2.74 0.12
CA ARG A 64 35.91 -3.40 -0.98
C ARG A 64 37.05 -2.54 -1.51
N LEU A 65 36.85 -1.23 -1.65
CA LEU A 65 37.91 -0.31 -2.07
C LEU A 65 39.04 -0.23 -1.02
N LEU A 66 38.69 -0.26 0.26
CA LEU A 66 39.66 -0.25 1.36
C LEU A 66 40.43 -1.57 1.49
N ALA A 67 39.82 -2.69 1.11
CA ALA A 67 40.44 -4.02 1.19
C ALA A 67 41.44 -4.30 0.05
N LYS A 68 41.50 -3.47 -0.99
CA LYS A 68 42.46 -3.63 -2.09
C LYS A 68 43.88 -3.45 -1.56
N LYS A 69 44.75 -4.42 -1.88
CA LYS A 69 46.18 -4.39 -1.52
C LYS A 69 47.03 -3.63 -2.54
N GLU A 70 46.53 -3.54 -3.77
CA GLU A 70 47.15 -2.79 -4.86
C GLU A 70 46.83 -1.29 -4.73
N PRO A 71 47.71 -0.41 -5.23
CA PRO A 71 47.42 1.02 -5.26
C PRO A 71 46.14 1.29 -6.06
N LEU A 72 45.28 2.13 -5.51
CA LEU A 72 44.04 2.54 -6.16
C LEU A 72 44.37 3.43 -7.37
N SER A 73 43.61 3.27 -8.44
CA SER A 73 43.62 4.25 -9.53
C SER A 73 43.12 5.62 -9.05
N GLU A 74 43.41 6.67 -9.82
CA GLU A 74 42.94 8.03 -9.51
C GLU A 74 41.41 8.10 -9.40
N MET A 75 40.69 7.43 -10.32
CA MET A 75 39.23 7.37 -10.32
C MET A 75 38.69 6.67 -9.07
N GLU A 76 39.29 5.56 -8.66
CA GLU A 76 38.87 4.82 -7.46
C GLU A 76 39.18 5.59 -6.18
N THR A 77 40.30 6.31 -6.15
CA THR A 77 40.67 7.18 -5.04
C THR A 77 39.65 8.32 -4.89
N SER A 78 39.27 8.96 -6.01
CA SER A 78 38.22 9.97 -6.03
C SER A 78 36.87 9.42 -5.52
N LEU A 79 36.48 8.22 -6.00
CA LEU A 79 35.26 7.56 -5.53
C LEU A 79 35.31 7.24 -4.03
N LYS A 80 36.44 6.72 -3.53
CA LYS A 80 36.64 6.44 -2.10
C LYS A 80 36.47 7.70 -1.27
N LEU A 81 37.11 8.81 -1.65
CA LEU A 81 37.00 10.09 -0.94
C LEU A 81 35.55 10.58 -0.92
N LYS A 82 34.85 10.52 -2.06
CA LYS A 82 33.44 10.90 -2.15
C LYS A 82 32.56 10.07 -1.21
N LEU A 83 32.72 8.74 -1.22
CA LEU A 83 31.96 7.84 -0.35
C LEU A 83 32.25 8.09 1.14
N MET A 84 33.49 8.41 1.50
CA MET A 84 33.86 8.78 2.87
C MET A 84 33.19 10.08 3.30
N SER A 85 33.20 11.11 2.44
CA SER A 85 32.54 12.39 2.73
C SER A 85 31.02 12.29 2.84
N GLU A 86 30.37 11.38 2.12
CA GLU A 86 28.93 11.12 2.27
C GLU A 86 28.57 10.40 3.58
N MET A 87 29.56 9.78 4.25
CA MET A 87 29.36 8.96 5.45
C MET A 87 29.75 9.66 6.77
N ILE A 88 30.54 10.74 6.69
CA ILE A 88 30.93 11.61 7.81
C ILE A 88 29.92 12.74 7.92
#